data_AF-A0A0S4V4E2-F1
#
_entry.id   AF-A0A0S4V4E2-F1
#
_cell.length_a   1.000
_cell.length_b   1.000
_cell.length_c   1.000
_cell.angle_alpha   90.00
_cell.angle_beta   90.00
_cell.angle_gamma   90.00
#
_symmetry.space_group_name_H-M   'P 1'
#
loop_
_entity.id
_entity.type
_entity.pdbx_description
1 polymer ?
#
loop_
_entity_poly.entity_id
_entity_poly.type
_entity_poly.pdbx_seq_one_letter_code
_entity_poly.pdbx_strand_id
1 'polypeptide(L)'
;MPLLPLLEMDRVRFYGHLYKVAQDHAELAGIVQSFPEALLLRFSFESSVSDYWPMKAIDWIKAAGKITPDVRESLSTMLNKSWVPQRLRQRVEMLVKNSE
;
A
#
# COMPACT_ATOMS: atom_id res chain seq x y z
N MET A 1 -8.30 9.02 11.70
CA MET A 1 -6.84 8.87 11.97
C MET A 1 -6.12 8.74 10.64
N PRO A 2 -5.06 9.51 10.36
CA PRO A 2 -4.27 9.28 9.16
C PRO A 2 -3.50 7.97 9.33
N LEU A 3 -3.93 6.90 8.65
CA LEU A 3 -3.22 5.60 8.65
C LEU A 3 -2.09 5.56 7.61
N LEU A 4 -2.04 6.55 6.71
CA LEU A 4 -1.01 6.67 5.67
C LEU A 4 0.43 6.72 6.18
N PRO A 5 0.76 7.34 7.34
CA PRO A 5 2.10 7.29 7.92
C PRO A 5 2.60 5.86 8.18
N LEU A 6 1.72 4.87 8.30
CA LEU A 6 2.15 3.46 8.37
C LEU A 6 2.97 3.06 7.14
N LEU A 7 2.69 3.63 5.97
CA LEU A 7 3.43 3.36 4.73
C LEU A 7 4.87 3.85 4.76
N GLU A 8 5.24 4.71 5.71
CA GLU A 8 6.63 5.15 5.92
C GLU A 8 7.47 4.06 6.58
N MET A 9 6.84 3.22 7.40
CA MET A 9 7.42 1.95 7.80
C MET A 9 7.36 1.06 6.57
N ASP A 10 8.50 0.67 6.02
CA ASP A 10 8.52 -0.27 4.90
C ASP A 10 7.70 -1.53 5.25
N ARG A 11 7.08 -2.15 4.24
CA ARG A 11 6.15 -3.28 4.44
C ARG A 11 6.77 -4.40 5.28
N VAL A 12 8.04 -4.73 5.01
CA VAL A 12 8.76 -5.82 5.70
C VAL A 12 8.90 -5.51 7.19
N ARG A 13 9.34 -4.30 7.52
CA ARG A 13 9.47 -3.86 8.91
C ARG A 13 8.13 -3.77 9.62
N PHE A 14 7.10 -3.28 8.95
CA PHE A 14 5.75 -3.20 9.50
C PHE A 14 5.23 -4.59 9.91
N TYR A 15 5.24 -5.56 8.98
CA TYR A 15 4.81 -6.92 9.28
C TYR A 15 5.74 -7.62 10.27
N GLY A 16 7.05 -7.38 10.21
CA GLY A 16 7.99 -7.89 11.20
C GLY A 16 7.66 -7.42 12.63
N HIS A 17 7.25 -6.16 12.80
CA HIS A 17 6.77 -5.66 14.09
C HIS A 17 5.44 -6.30 14.50
N LEU A 18 4.47 -6.40 13.58
CA LEU A 18 3.19 -7.05 13.89
C LEU A 18 3.37 -8.51 14.32
N TYR A 19 4.21 -9.28 13.63
CA TYR A 19 4.48 -10.67 13.99
C TYR A 19 5.17 -10.81 15.34
N LYS A 20 6.09 -9.89 15.67
CA LYS A 20 6.71 -9.86 17.00
C LYS A 20 5.67 -9.61 18.09
N VAL A 21 4.78 -8.63 17.90
CA VAL A 21 3.68 -8.36 18.84
C VAL A 21 2.78 -9.57 19.02
N ALA A 22 2.45 -10.29 17.94
CA ALA A 22 1.65 -11.52 18.02
C ALA A 22 2.35 -12.66 18.78
N GLN A 23 3.68 -12.70 18.78
CA GLN A 23 4.45 -13.68 19.57
C GLN A 23 4.45 -13.33 21.06
N ASP A 24 4.54 -12.04 21.38
CA ASP A 24 4.57 -11.55 22.76
C ASP A 24 3.15 -11.53 23.39
N HIS A 25 2.11 -11.43 22.56
CA HIS A 25 0.70 -11.30 22.95
C HIS A 25 -0.20 -12.22 22.11
N ALA A 26 -0.42 -13.45 22.58
CA ALA A 26 -1.19 -14.47 21.87
C ALA A 26 -2.65 -14.03 21.59
N GLU A 27 -3.23 -13.19 22.46
CA GLU A 27 -4.56 -12.61 22.30
C GLU A 27 -4.67 -11.68 21.06
N LEU A 28 -3.55 -11.14 20.58
CA LEU A 28 -3.49 -10.27 19.41
C LEU A 28 -3.16 -11.02 18.11
N ALA A 29 -2.80 -12.31 18.19
CA ALA A 29 -2.33 -13.07 17.03
C ALA A 29 -3.36 -13.13 15.88
N GLY A 30 -4.65 -13.27 16.21
CA GLY A 30 -5.72 -13.25 15.21
C GLY A 30 -5.91 -11.88 14.54
N ILE A 31 -5.75 -10.80 15.30
CA ILE A 31 -5.91 -9.43 14.81
C ILE A 31 -4.76 -9.08 13.86
N VAL A 32 -3.53 -9.45 14.21
CA VAL A 32 -2.32 -9.21 13.39
C VAL A 32 -2.43 -9.83 12.00
N GLN A 33 -3.03 -11.01 11.88
CA GLN A 33 -3.24 -11.67 10.58
C GLN A 33 -4.30 -10.97 9.72
N SER A 34 -5.15 -10.13 10.32
CA SER A 34 -6.28 -9.47 9.66
C SER A 34 -6.02 -8.02 9.25
N PHE A 35 -4.76 -7.54 9.33
CA PHE A 35 -4.45 -6.16 8.97
C PHE A 35 -4.94 -5.84 7.54
N PRO A 36 -5.79 -4.80 7.36
CA PRO A 36 -6.44 -4.54 6.08
C PRO A 36 -5.51 -3.76 5.13
N GLU A 37 -4.43 -4.41 4.66
CA GLU A 37 -3.41 -3.80 3.78
C GLU A 37 -4.05 -3.20 2.52
N ALA A 38 -4.94 -3.95 1.85
CA ALA A 38 -5.63 -3.48 0.65
C ALA A 38 -6.40 -2.17 0.89
N LEU A 39 -7.08 -2.05 2.04
CA LEU A 39 -7.80 -0.83 2.40
C LEU A 39 -6.85 0.36 2.58
N LEU A 40 -5.70 0.15 3.24
CA LEU A 40 -4.67 1.17 3.41
C LEU A 40 -4.13 1.65 2.05
N LEU A 41 -3.80 0.71 1.17
CA LEU A 41 -3.28 1.01 -0.17
C LEU A 41 -4.31 1.77 -1.01
N ARG A 42 -5.56 1.29 -1.07
CA ARG A 42 -6.65 1.95 -1.78
C ARG A 42 -6.89 3.36 -1.26
N PHE A 43 -6.94 3.54 0.06
CA PHE A 43 -7.07 4.86 0.67
C PHE A 43 -5.97 5.82 0.23
N SER A 44 -4.73 5.35 0.07
CA SER A 44 -3.62 6.18 -0.42
C SER A 44 -3.81 6.68 -1.84
N PHE A 45 -4.48 5.92 -2.71
CA PHE A 45 -4.74 6.31 -4.11
C PHE A 45 -6.01 7.15 -4.27
N GLU A 46 -7.03 6.81 -3.48
CA GLU A 46 -8.35 7.41 -3.55
C GLU A 46 -8.40 8.79 -2.86
N SER A 47 -7.74 8.95 -1.72
CA SER A 47 -7.81 10.18 -0.91
C SER A 47 -6.69 11.20 -1.14
N SER A 48 -5.59 10.79 -1.80
CA SER A 48 -4.44 11.68 -1.99
C SER A 48 -4.69 12.77 -3.03
N VAL A 49 -4.05 13.91 -2.78
CA VAL A 49 -3.98 15.09 -3.66
C VAL A 49 -2.53 15.39 -4.10
N SER A 50 -1.58 14.56 -3.68
CA SER A 50 -0.16 14.62 -4.03
C SER A 50 0.39 13.21 -4.25
N ASP A 51 1.58 13.13 -4.83
CA ASP A 51 2.22 11.86 -5.16
C ASP A 51 2.90 11.14 -3.98
N TYR A 52 3.06 11.81 -2.83
CA TYR A 52 3.80 11.27 -1.69
C TYR A 52 3.28 9.91 -1.19
N TRP A 53 2.01 9.85 -0.78
CA TRP A 53 1.42 8.61 -0.27
C TRP A 53 1.26 7.51 -1.33
N PRO A 54 0.81 7.81 -2.56
CA PRO A 54 0.81 6.84 -3.64
C PRO A 54 2.19 6.23 -3.91
N MET A 55 3.26 7.03 -3.85
CA MET A 55 4.62 6.53 -4.03
C MET A 55 5.01 5.53 -2.93
N LYS A 56 4.68 5.84 -1.67
CA LYS A 56 4.93 4.93 -0.54
C LYS A 56 4.11 3.64 -0.65
N ALA A 57 2.85 3.74 -1.07
CA ALA A 57 2.01 2.57 -1.32
C ALA A 57 2.53 1.69 -2.45
N ILE A 58 3.06 2.29 -3.54
CA ILE A 58 3.72 1.52 -4.61
C ILE A 58 4.92 0.75 -4.07
N ASP A 59 5.71 1.33 -3.15
CA ASP A 59 6.84 0.63 -2.54
C ASP A 59 6.41 -0.57 -1.70
N TRP A 60 5.28 -0.45 -1.01
CA TRP A 60 4.65 -1.58 -0.32
C TRP A 60 4.21 -2.68 -1.29
N ILE A 61 3.55 -2.34 -2.40
CA ILE A 61 3.12 -3.32 -3.40
C ILE A 61 4.33 -4.03 -4.02
N LYS A 62 5.41 -3.30 -4.33
CA LYS A 62 6.66 -3.89 -4.83
C LYS A 62 7.24 -4.90 -3.83
N ALA A 63 7.24 -4.58 -2.54
CA ALA A 63 7.71 -5.50 -1.50
C ALA A 63 6.78 -6.72 -1.32
N ALA A 64 5.48 -6.58 -1.61
CA ALA A 64 4.53 -7.69 -1.59
C ALA A 64 4.66 -8.63 -2.80
N GLY A 65 5.15 -8.11 -3.94
CA GLY A 65 5.29 -8.85 -5.19
C GLY A 65 3.97 -9.21 -5.87
N LYS A 66 2.84 -8.69 -5.38
CA LYS A 66 1.50 -8.93 -5.93
C LYS A 66 0.61 -7.72 -5.75
N ILE A 67 -0.33 -7.56 -6.66
CA ILE A 67 -1.38 -6.55 -6.60
C ILE A 67 -2.75 -7.23 -6.66
N THR A 68 -3.63 -6.92 -5.72
CA THR A 68 -5.00 -7.42 -5.74
C THR A 68 -5.85 -6.62 -6.75
N PRO A 69 -6.91 -7.21 -7.34
CA PRO A 69 -7.72 -6.55 -8.35
C PRO A 69 -8.32 -5.20 -7.89
N ASP A 70 -8.78 -5.14 -6.65
CA ASP A 70 -9.35 -3.93 -6.03
C ASP A 70 -8.30 -2.82 -5.87
N VAL A 71 -7.08 -3.16 -5.46
CA VAL A 71 -5.97 -2.20 -5.39
C VAL A 71 -5.57 -1.71 -6.78
N ARG A 72 -5.59 -2.60 -7.79
CA ARG A 72 -5.31 -2.26 -9.19
C ARG A 72 -6.35 -1.28 -9.77
N GLU A 73 -7.62 -1.47 -9.42
CA GLU A 73 -8.71 -0.57 -9.83
C GLU A 73 -8.54 0.83 -9.22
N SER A 74 -8.27 0.93 -7.91
CA SER A 74 -8.02 2.22 -7.25
C SER A 74 -6.79 2.92 -7.81
N LEU A 75 -5.73 2.17 -8.17
CA LEU A 75 -4.55 2.70 -8.86
C LEU A 75 -4.90 3.29 -10.23
N SER A 76 -5.66 2.55 -11.04
CA SER A 76 -6.10 2.99 -12.36
C SER A 76 -6.98 4.24 -12.27
N THR A 77 -7.88 4.28 -11.29
CA THR A 77 -8.74 5.44 -11.02
C THR A 77 -7.92 6.67 -10.64
N MET A 78 -6.89 6.51 -9.80
CA MET A 78 -5.99 7.61 -9.44
C MET A 78 -5.28 8.19 -10.67
N LEU A 79 -4.83 7.35 -11.61
CA LEU A 79 -4.15 7.82 -12.84
C LEU A 79 -5.03 8.75 -13.70
N ASN A 80 -6.35 8.75 -13.54
CA ASN A 80 -7.24 9.66 -14.24
C ASN A 80 -7.32 11.06 -13.60
N LYS A 81 -6.74 11.26 -12.40
CA LYS A 81 -6.75 12.55 -11.71
C LYS A 81 -5.72 13.52 -12.33
N SER A 82 -6.08 14.80 -12.38
CA SER A 82 -5.27 15.86 -13.00
C SER A 82 -3.96 16.16 -12.28
N TRP A 83 -3.90 15.94 -10.96
CA TRP A 83 -2.71 16.22 -10.16
C TRP A 83 -1.59 15.19 -10.34
N VAL A 84 -1.88 14.01 -10.93
CA VAL A 84 -0.93 12.90 -10.98
C VAL A 84 0.28 13.26 -11.86
N PRO A 85 1.50 13.34 -11.28
CA PRO A 85 2.69 13.68 -12.04
C PRO A 85 3.14 12.52 -12.92
N GLN A 86 3.84 12.83 -14.01
CA GLN A 86 4.33 11.83 -14.98
C GLN A 86 5.20 10.74 -14.32
N ARG A 87 6.02 11.10 -13.33
CA ARG A 87 6.85 10.16 -12.57
C ARG A 87 6.00 9.09 -11.87
N LEU A 88 4.84 9.47 -11.32
CA LEU A 88 3.92 8.52 -10.68
C LEU A 88 3.32 7.58 -11.72
N ARG A 89 2.88 8.11 -12.86
CA ARG A 89 2.33 7.31 -13.98
C ARG A 89 3.31 6.23 -14.44
N GLN A 90 4.55 6.61 -14.73
CA GLN A 90 5.61 5.69 -15.15
C GLN A 90 5.86 4.59 -14.11
N ARG A 91 5.84 4.94 -12.82
CA ARG A 91 6.07 3.97 -11.74
C ARG A 91 4.93 2.95 -11.64
N VAL A 92 3.69 3.38 -11.89
CA VAL A 92 2.52 2.49 -11.94
C VAL A 92 2.57 1.58 -13.17
N GLU A 93 2.91 2.11 -14.34
CA GLU A 93 3.04 1.30 -15.57
C GLU A 93 4.09 0.19 -15.40
N MET A 94 5.25 0.51 -14.82
CA MET A 94 6.28 -0.50 -14.50
C MET A 94 5.78 -1.53 -13.49
N LEU A 95 5.02 -1.10 -12.48
CA LEU A 95 4.46 -2.00 -11.48
C LEU A 95 3.48 -3.00 -12.12
N VAL A 96 2.56 -2.52 -12.96
CA VAL A 96 1.55 -3.36 -13.63
C VAL A 96 2.22 -4.38 -14.57
N LYS A 97 3.20 -3.95 -15.37
CA LYS A 97 3.97 -4.85 -16.27
C LYS A 97 4.70 -5.96 -15.53
N ASN A 98 5.18 -5.70 -14.32
CA ASN A 98 5.89 -6.70 -13.51
C ASN A 98 4.94 -7.60 -12.70
N SER A 99 3.63 -7.35 -12.75
CA SER A 99 2.59 -8.08 -12.01
C SER A 99 1.71 -8.95 -12.92
N GLU A 100 2.03 -9.01 -14.21
CA GLU A 100 1.46 -9.91 -15.23
C GLU A 100 2.39 -11.11 -15.43
#